data_AF-A0A160DAC4-F1
#
_entry.id   AF-A0A160DAC4-F1
#
_cell.length_a   1.000
_cell.length_b   1.000
_cell.length_c   1.000
_cell.angle_alpha   90.00
_cell.angle_beta   90.00
_cell.angle_gamma   90.00
#
_symmetry.space_group_name_H-M   'P 1'
#
loop_
_entity.id
_entity.type
_entity.pdbx_description
1 polymer ?
#
loop_
_entity_poly.entity_id
_entity_poly.type
_entity_poly.pdbx_seq_one_letter_code
_entity_poly.pdbx_strand_id
1 'polypeptide(L)'
;MKLYVFLALVGAAVAQRNAVCRLPAKPGICRAYIPRYYFDVEKGQCTEFIYGGCQGNENNFETLKECEDACAEPKRPHDFEKADFETGCKPAPESGLCNASIERWFFNTESGECEVFTYGGCGGNDNNYENQEECEFACK
;
A
#
# COMPACT_ATOMS: atom_id res chain seq x y z
N MET A 1 -20.86 -29.30 -3.65
CA MET A 1 -19.47 -29.40 -4.13
C MET A 1 -18.84 -28.08 -4.58
N LYS A 2 -19.59 -27.03 -4.97
CA LYS A 2 -18.99 -25.73 -5.38
C LYS A 2 -18.42 -24.88 -4.24
N LEU A 3 -18.84 -25.11 -2.98
CA LEU A 3 -18.37 -24.34 -1.82
C LEU A 3 -16.93 -24.71 -1.37
N TYR A 4 -16.57 -25.99 -1.50
CA TYR A 4 -15.24 -26.50 -1.11
C TYR A 4 -14.12 -26.07 -2.06
N VAL A 5 -14.43 -25.90 -3.34
CA VAL A 5 -13.46 -25.48 -4.36
C VAL A 5 -13.04 -24.01 -4.15
N PHE A 6 -13.98 -23.13 -3.80
CA PHE A 6 -13.67 -21.72 -3.49
C PHE A 6 -12.81 -21.57 -2.22
N LEU A 7 -13.14 -22.30 -1.15
CA LEU A 7 -12.35 -22.27 0.10
C LEU A 7 -10.91 -22.78 -0.10
N ALA A 8 -10.71 -23.82 -0.92
CA ALA A 8 -9.39 -24.35 -1.23
C ALA A 8 -8.55 -23.40 -2.10
N LEU A 9 -9.16 -22.72 -3.09
CA LEU A 9 -8.47 -21.77 -3.96
C LEU A 9 -8.01 -20.50 -3.21
N VAL A 10 -8.86 -19.97 -2.31
CA VAL A 10 -8.50 -18.81 -1.47
C VAL A 10 -7.40 -19.20 -0.46
N GLY A 11 -7.51 -20.38 0.17
CA GLY A 11 -6.50 -20.88 1.11
C GLY A 11 -5.12 -21.10 0.47
N ALA A 12 -5.06 -21.59 -0.77
CA ALA A 12 -3.81 -21.77 -1.50
C ALA A 12 -3.15 -20.45 -1.91
N ALA A 13 -3.94 -19.44 -2.32
CA ALA A 13 -3.42 -18.12 -2.70
C ALA A 13 -2.79 -17.37 -1.51
N VAL A 14 -3.42 -17.41 -0.34
CA VAL A 14 -2.89 -16.80 0.89
C VAL A 14 -1.61 -17.51 1.38
N ALA A 15 -1.56 -18.85 1.28
CA ALA A 15 -0.36 -19.61 1.64
C ALA A 15 0.82 -19.36 0.69
N GLN A 16 0.56 -19.15 -0.60
CA GLN A 16 1.59 -18.88 -1.63
C GLN A 16 2.20 -17.48 -1.49
N ARG A 17 1.38 -16.46 -1.19
CA ARG A 17 1.85 -15.07 -0.91
C ARG A 17 2.89 -15.07 0.21
N ASN A 18 2.61 -15.79 1.28
CA ASN A 18 3.51 -15.95 2.42
C ASN A 18 4.84 -16.64 2.09
N ALA A 19 4.90 -17.49 1.05
CA ALA A 19 6.12 -18.23 0.73
C ALA A 19 7.14 -17.37 -0.01
N VAL A 20 6.71 -16.58 -1.01
CA VAL A 20 7.60 -15.69 -1.79
C VAL A 20 8.20 -14.61 -0.89
N CYS A 21 7.35 -13.94 -0.10
CA CYS A 21 7.75 -12.82 0.73
C CYS A 21 8.70 -13.19 1.88
N ARG A 22 8.87 -14.49 2.17
CA ARG A 22 9.82 -15.00 3.17
C ARG A 22 11.16 -15.44 2.59
N LEU A 23 11.34 -15.40 1.27
CA LEU A 23 12.62 -15.69 0.64
C LEU A 23 13.61 -14.55 0.93
N PRO A 24 14.92 -14.83 1.09
CA PRO A 24 15.92 -13.78 1.28
C PRO A 24 16.13 -12.98 -0.02
N ALA A 25 16.62 -11.74 0.09
CA ALA A 25 17.16 -11.01 -1.06
C ALA A 25 18.26 -11.84 -1.75
N LYS A 26 18.17 -12.00 -3.08
CA LYS A 26 19.12 -12.82 -3.84
C LYS A 26 19.70 -12.05 -5.03
N PRO A 27 20.92 -11.47 -4.88
CA PRO A 27 21.60 -10.77 -5.97
C PRO A 27 21.88 -11.66 -7.19
N GLY A 28 22.11 -12.96 -6.98
CA GLY A 28 22.50 -13.88 -8.04
C GLY A 28 23.97 -13.74 -8.46
N ILE A 29 24.36 -14.42 -9.53
CA ILE A 29 25.78 -14.55 -9.93
C ILE A 29 26.25 -13.50 -10.95
N CYS A 30 25.30 -12.86 -11.63
CA CYS A 30 25.61 -11.82 -12.61
C CYS A 30 26.02 -10.51 -11.91
N ARG A 31 26.65 -9.60 -12.66
CA ARG A 31 27.32 -8.40 -12.11
C ARG A 31 26.69 -7.08 -12.57
N ALA A 32 25.44 -7.11 -13.04
CA ALA A 32 24.72 -5.87 -13.30
C ALA A 32 24.39 -5.17 -11.97
N TYR A 33 24.19 -3.86 -12.04
CA TYR A 33 23.72 -3.05 -10.91
C TYR A 33 22.27 -2.67 -11.17
N ILE A 34 21.33 -3.51 -10.74
CA ILE A 34 19.89 -3.32 -10.97
C ILE A 34 19.19 -3.15 -9.62
N PRO A 35 18.84 -1.92 -9.21
CA PRO A 35 18.02 -1.69 -8.02
C PRO A 35 16.67 -2.42 -8.15
N ARG A 36 16.33 -3.18 -7.13
CA ARG A 36 15.09 -3.96 -7.00
C ARG A 36 14.62 -3.91 -5.55
N TYR A 37 13.37 -4.29 -5.30
CA TYR A 37 12.80 -4.36 -3.96
C TYR A 37 12.58 -5.82 -3.55
N TYR A 38 12.78 -6.12 -2.27
CA TYR A 38 12.38 -7.38 -1.66
C TYR A 38 11.70 -7.10 -0.32
N PHE A 39 10.82 -8.00 0.12
CA PHE A 39 10.24 -7.92 1.45
C PHE A 39 11.22 -8.42 2.50
N ASP A 40 11.62 -7.53 3.40
CA ASP A 40 12.47 -7.84 4.55
C ASP A 40 11.57 -8.23 5.73
N VAL A 41 11.49 -9.53 6.03
CA VAL A 41 10.66 -10.05 7.12
C VAL A 41 11.12 -9.64 8.51
N GLU A 42 12.39 -9.29 8.69
CA GLU A 42 12.90 -8.83 9.99
C GLU A 42 12.46 -7.40 10.27
N LYS A 43 12.41 -6.57 9.23
CA LYS A 43 11.90 -5.19 9.31
C LYS A 43 10.39 -5.08 9.09
N GLY A 44 9.77 -6.13 8.55
CA GLY A 44 8.36 -6.12 8.16
C GLY A 44 8.02 -5.14 7.03
N GLN A 45 8.99 -4.81 6.16
CA GLN A 45 8.82 -3.81 5.11
C GLN A 45 9.62 -4.14 3.84
N CYS A 46 9.17 -3.59 2.71
CA CYS A 46 9.91 -3.68 1.46
C CYS A 46 11.18 -2.82 1.51
N THR A 47 12.32 -3.41 1.13
CA THR A 47 13.64 -2.78 1.18
C THR A 47 14.34 -2.94 -0.18
N GLU A 48 15.11 -1.93 -0.59
CA GLU A 48 15.90 -1.99 -1.83
C GLU A 48 17.11 -2.95 -1.68
N PHE A 49 17.43 -3.69 -2.75
CA PHE A 49 18.67 -4.45 -2.89
C PHE A 49 19.17 -4.41 -4.35
N ILE A 50 20.45 -4.76 -4.55
CA ILE A 50 21.04 -4.82 -5.89
C ILE A 50 20.91 -6.24 -6.46
N TYR A 51 20.11 -6.37 -7.51
CA TYR A 51 20.01 -7.57 -8.30
C TYR A 51 21.08 -7.58 -9.40
N GLY A 52 21.84 -8.68 -9.46
CA GLY A 52 22.93 -8.89 -10.42
C GLY A 52 22.45 -9.12 -11.85
N GLY A 53 21.14 -9.30 -12.07
CA GLY A 53 20.53 -9.49 -13.39
C GLY A 53 20.30 -10.93 -13.82
N CYS A 54 20.72 -11.93 -13.03
CA CYS A 54 20.39 -13.33 -13.28
C CYS A 54 20.37 -14.17 -12.00
N GLN A 55 19.66 -15.30 -12.03
CA GLN A 55 19.60 -16.28 -10.93
C GLN A 55 19.17 -15.71 -9.57
N GLY A 56 18.24 -14.75 -9.58
CA GLY A 56 17.55 -14.27 -8.38
C GLY A 56 16.58 -15.31 -7.81
N ASN A 57 15.59 -14.81 -7.08
CA ASN A 57 14.38 -15.53 -6.67
C ASN A 57 13.16 -14.59 -6.81
N GLU A 58 11.99 -15.07 -6.41
CA GLU A 58 10.71 -14.40 -6.60
C GLU A 58 10.47 -13.23 -5.64
N ASN A 59 11.25 -13.09 -4.56
CA ASN A 59 11.22 -11.90 -3.69
C ASN A 59 12.06 -10.78 -4.33
N ASN A 60 11.64 -10.34 -5.51
CA ASN A 60 12.34 -9.39 -6.36
C ASN A 60 11.35 -8.62 -7.24
N PHE A 61 11.06 -7.38 -6.84
CA PHE A 61 10.07 -6.51 -7.44
C PHE A 61 10.74 -5.28 -8.07
N GLU A 62 10.14 -4.71 -9.13
CA GLU A 62 10.72 -3.55 -9.82
C GLU A 62 10.48 -2.26 -9.05
N THR A 63 9.33 -2.17 -8.38
CA THR A 63 8.94 -0.99 -7.62
C THR A 63 8.65 -1.34 -6.16
N LEU A 64 8.76 -0.34 -5.30
CA LEU A 64 8.36 -0.46 -3.89
C LEU A 64 6.90 -0.90 -3.78
N LYS A 65 6.02 -0.27 -4.58
CA LYS A 65 4.58 -0.55 -4.58
C LYS A 65 4.27 -2.00 -4.97
N GLU A 66 4.92 -2.54 -6.01
CA GLU A 66 4.73 -3.95 -6.38
C GLU A 66 5.10 -4.90 -5.24
N CYS A 67 6.19 -4.59 -4.51
CA CYS A 67 6.59 -5.37 -3.35
C CYS A 67 5.55 -5.25 -2.22
N GLU A 68 5.07 -4.05 -1.92
CA GLU A 68 4.09 -3.80 -0.85
C GLU A 68 2.75 -4.49 -1.16
N ASP A 69 2.25 -4.31 -2.38
CA ASP A 69 1.03 -4.97 -2.85
C ASP A 69 1.18 -6.51 -2.77
N ALA A 70 2.36 -7.03 -3.13
CA ALA A 70 2.64 -8.47 -3.07
C ALA A 70 2.83 -9.00 -1.64
N CYS A 71 3.44 -8.25 -0.72
CA CYS A 71 4.00 -8.80 0.51
C CYS A 71 3.64 -8.08 1.81
N ALA A 72 3.25 -6.81 1.78
CA ALA A 72 2.85 -6.12 2.99
C ALA A 72 1.54 -6.69 3.54
N GLU A 73 1.47 -6.82 4.86
CA GLU A 73 0.21 -7.10 5.53
C GLU A 73 -0.74 -5.91 5.33
N PRO A 74 -2.03 -6.15 5.03
CA PRO A 74 -3.00 -5.07 4.97
C PRO A 74 -3.06 -4.38 6.34
N LYS A 75 -2.94 -3.05 6.35
CA LYS A 75 -3.14 -2.25 7.56
C LYS A 75 -4.53 -2.53 8.10
N ARG A 76 -4.64 -2.88 9.38
CA ARG A 76 -5.95 -3.05 10.03
C ARG A 76 -6.48 -1.67 10.44
N PRO A 77 -7.79 -1.53 10.67
CA PRO A 77 -8.37 -0.26 11.13
C PRO A 77 -7.64 0.34 12.34
N HIS A 78 -7.23 -0.49 13.29
CA HIS A 78 -6.53 -0.03 14.49
C HIS A 78 -5.06 0.38 14.23
N ASP A 79 -4.48 0.03 13.08
CA ASP A 79 -3.11 0.42 12.74
C ASP A 79 -3.04 1.85 12.15
N PHE A 80 -4.19 2.49 11.92
CA PHE A 80 -4.27 3.91 11.60
C PHE A 80 -4.29 4.74 12.90
N GLU A 81 -3.58 5.87 12.92
CA GLU A 81 -3.71 6.83 14.01
C GLU A 81 -4.91 7.74 13.72
N LYS A 82 -5.68 8.11 14.76
CA LYS A 82 -6.73 9.13 14.60
C LYS A 82 -6.08 10.43 14.14
N ALA A 83 -6.72 11.11 13.18
CA ALA A 83 -6.24 12.40 12.72
C ALA A 83 -6.52 13.49 13.77
N ASP A 84 -5.69 14.54 13.76
CA ASP A 84 -6.08 15.80 14.40
C ASP A 84 -7.30 16.35 13.64
N PHE A 85 -8.41 16.57 14.34
CA PHE A 85 -9.65 16.95 13.69
C PHE A 85 -9.56 18.33 12.99
N GLU A 86 -8.81 19.28 13.53
CA GLU A 86 -8.72 20.64 12.99
C GLU A 86 -7.88 20.70 11.72
N THR A 87 -6.88 19.83 11.56
CA THR A 87 -6.05 19.80 10.34
C THR A 87 -6.44 18.68 9.38
N GLY A 88 -6.83 17.52 9.89
CA GLY A 88 -7.09 16.31 9.12
C GLY A 88 -8.55 16.07 8.73
N CYS A 89 -9.52 16.66 9.43
CA CYS A 89 -10.94 16.34 9.16
C CYS A 89 -11.79 17.56 8.81
N LYS A 90 -11.49 18.71 9.42
CA LYS A 90 -12.28 19.93 9.26
C LYS A 90 -12.02 20.71 7.98
N PRO A 91 -10.79 20.83 7.47
CA PRO A 91 -10.52 21.62 6.26
C PRO A 91 -11.24 21.07 5.02
N ALA A 92 -11.58 21.95 4.08
CA ALA A 92 -12.11 21.53 2.78
C ALA A 92 -11.02 20.77 1.97
N PRO A 93 -11.39 19.83 1.08
CA PRO A 93 -10.41 19.09 0.31
C PRO A 93 -9.69 20.01 -0.67
N GLU A 94 -8.39 19.80 -0.83
CA GLU A 94 -7.55 20.59 -1.73
C GLU A 94 -6.93 19.71 -2.83
N SER A 95 -7.29 19.98 -4.08
CA SER A 95 -6.68 19.29 -5.24
C SER A 95 -5.19 19.58 -5.38
N GLY A 96 -4.69 20.70 -4.86
CA GLY A 96 -3.28 21.09 -5.00
C GLY A 96 -2.92 21.63 -6.38
N LEU A 97 -1.61 21.73 -6.66
CA LEU A 97 -1.06 22.42 -7.83
C LEU A 97 -0.66 21.52 -9.00
N CYS A 98 -0.63 20.20 -8.77
CA CYS A 98 -0.28 19.21 -9.79
C CYS A 98 -1.50 18.77 -10.59
N ASN A 99 -1.27 18.13 -11.75
CA ASN A 99 -2.31 17.82 -12.73
C ASN A 99 -2.55 16.31 -12.90
N ALA A 100 -2.29 15.51 -11.87
CA ALA A 100 -2.74 14.11 -11.84
C ALA A 100 -4.25 14.04 -11.56
N SER A 101 -4.88 12.93 -11.91
CA SER A 101 -6.28 12.66 -11.58
C SER A 101 -6.31 11.48 -10.62
N ILE A 102 -6.07 11.76 -9.34
CA ILE A 102 -5.98 10.75 -8.29
C ILE A 102 -7.25 10.83 -7.44
N GLU A 103 -8.02 9.75 -7.40
CA GLU A 103 -9.16 9.64 -6.50
C GLU A 103 -8.66 9.52 -5.05
N ARG A 104 -9.19 10.38 -4.17
CA ARG A 104 -8.90 10.41 -2.74
C ARG A 104 -10.16 10.67 -1.96
N TRP A 105 -10.11 10.41 -0.65
CA TRP A 105 -11.22 10.60 0.27
C TRP A 105 -10.93 11.78 1.19
N PHE A 106 -11.96 12.54 1.55
CA PHE A 106 -11.90 13.60 2.55
C PHE A 106 -13.14 13.52 3.45
N PHE A 107 -13.02 13.94 4.70
CA PHE A 107 -14.16 14.07 5.60
C PHE A 107 -14.90 15.37 5.33
N ASN A 108 -16.17 15.27 4.96
CA ASN A 108 -17.05 16.41 4.74
C ASN A 108 -17.81 16.72 6.04
N THR A 109 -17.45 17.84 6.69
CA THR A 109 -18.10 18.25 7.95
C THR A 109 -19.56 18.69 7.79
N GLU A 110 -20.01 19.01 6.58
CA GLU A 110 -21.40 19.39 6.30
C GLU A 110 -22.32 18.18 6.25
N SER A 111 -21.88 17.09 5.60
CA SER A 111 -22.63 15.83 5.51
C SER A 111 -22.33 14.89 6.69
N GLY A 112 -21.17 15.04 7.34
CA GLY A 112 -20.65 14.12 8.34
C GLY A 112 -20.08 12.82 7.77
N GLU A 113 -19.81 12.79 6.46
CA GLU A 113 -19.42 11.59 5.72
C GLU A 113 -18.06 11.74 5.03
N CYS A 114 -17.42 10.61 4.76
CA CYS A 114 -16.23 10.57 3.92
C CYS A 114 -16.65 10.54 2.45
N GLU A 115 -16.17 11.50 1.67
CA GLU A 115 -16.54 11.71 0.27
C GLU A 115 -15.30 11.71 -0.63
N VAL A 116 -15.49 11.38 -1.92
CA VAL A 116 -14.39 11.36 -2.89
C VAL A 116 -14.11 12.75 -3.46
N PHE A 117 -12.84 13.05 -3.72
CA PHE A 117 -12.41 14.22 -4.50
C PHE A 117 -11.23 13.86 -5.42
N THR A 118 -10.96 14.72 -6.42
CA THR A 118 -9.80 14.56 -7.29
C THR A 118 -8.60 15.32 -6.74
N TYR A 119 -7.57 14.58 -6.31
CA TYR A 119 -6.28 15.12 -5.91
C TYR A 119 -5.32 15.20 -7.08
N GLY A 120 -4.69 16.37 -7.23
CA GLY A 120 -3.74 16.70 -8.29
C GLY A 120 -2.39 15.99 -8.16
N GLY A 121 -2.11 15.36 -7.02
CA GLY A 121 -0.90 14.59 -6.77
C GLY A 121 0.24 15.34 -6.08
N CYS A 122 0.07 16.62 -5.75
CA CYS A 122 1.01 17.34 -4.89
C CYS A 122 0.35 18.53 -4.16
N GLY A 123 0.89 18.88 -2.99
CA GLY A 123 0.34 19.93 -2.12
C GLY A 123 -0.95 19.50 -1.42
N GLY A 124 -1.84 20.46 -1.16
CA GLY A 124 -3.08 20.22 -0.43
C GLY A 124 -2.91 20.26 1.09
N ASN A 125 -3.88 19.67 1.79
CA ASN A 125 -3.92 19.58 3.26
C ASN A 125 -4.11 18.14 3.74
N ASP A 126 -4.15 17.94 5.07
CA ASP A 126 -4.19 16.61 5.70
C ASP A 126 -5.54 15.89 5.56
N ASN A 127 -6.61 16.58 5.13
CA ASN A 127 -7.91 15.97 4.83
C ASN A 127 -7.90 15.30 3.46
N ASN A 128 -7.05 14.28 3.32
CA ASN A 128 -6.73 13.59 2.08
C ASN A 128 -6.28 12.16 2.38
N TYR A 129 -7.23 11.23 2.32
CA TYR A 129 -7.08 9.83 2.65
C TYR A 129 -7.08 8.96 1.38
N GLU A 130 -6.39 7.82 1.43
CA GLU A 130 -6.26 6.94 0.26
C GLU A 130 -7.56 6.18 -0.02
N ASN A 131 -8.29 5.82 1.04
CA ASN A 131 -9.52 5.04 0.94
C ASN A 131 -10.56 5.48 2.00
N GLN A 132 -11.80 5.05 1.82
CA GLN A 132 -12.91 5.41 2.69
C GLN A 132 -12.68 4.97 4.15
N GLU A 133 -12.18 3.76 4.35
CA GLU A 133 -11.99 3.17 5.69
C GLU A 133 -10.97 3.96 6.52
N GLU A 134 -9.88 4.41 5.89
CA GLU A 134 -8.89 5.30 6.50
C GLU A 134 -9.53 6.62 6.93
N CYS A 135 -10.30 7.27 6.05
CA CYS A 135 -11.00 8.52 6.37
C CYS A 135 -12.00 8.35 7.52
N GLU A 136 -12.80 7.29 7.49
CA GLU A 136 -13.80 7.03 8.52
C GLU A 136 -13.16 6.74 9.86
N PHE A 137 -12.09 5.95 9.89
CA PHE A 137 -11.35 5.70 11.12
C PHE A 137 -10.69 6.96 11.67
N ALA A 138 -10.14 7.80 10.79
CA ALA A 138 -9.46 9.03 11.18
C ALA A 138 -10.41 10.07 11.78
N CYS A 139 -11.61 10.22 11.22
CA CYS A 139 -12.47 11.37 11.46
C CYS A 139 -13.83 11.11 12.14
N LYS A 140 -14.26 9.84 12.29
CA LYS A 140 -15.46 9.46 13.05
C LYS A 140 -15.12 9.00 14.48
#